data_AF-A0A497RMG4-F1
#
_entry.id   AF-A0A497RMG4-F1
#
_cell.length_a   1.000
_cell.length_b   1.000
_cell.length_c   1.000
_cell.angle_alpha   90.00
_cell.angle_beta   90.00
_cell.angle_gamma   90.00
#
_symmetry.space_group_name_H-M   'P 1'
#
loop_
_entity.id
_entity.type
_entity.pdbx_description
1 polymer ?
#
loop_
_entity_poly.entity_id
_entity_poly.type
_entity_poly.pdbx_seq_one_letter_code
_entity_poly.pdbx_strand_id
1 'polypeptide(L)'
;MRSDAPTVRTLKIRRESAGMTVKKYRITTKDLDVEVEAESREDAIRNFFRLLKVLWHEWKDKIGQIASVHDEGEEYPFRLVPSLYNMGLIDEETAVANLLRVFEEQPTPEAISDAKTMLWVLAEVDRWMTEDE
;
A
#
# COMPACT_ATOMS: atom_id res chain seq x y z
N MET A 1 30.27 -11.72 -9.47
CA MET A 1 29.03 -11.02 -9.88
C MET A 1 28.68 -10.05 -8.77
N ARG A 2 28.72 -8.74 -9.04
CA ARG A 2 28.31 -7.72 -8.06
C ARG A 2 26.80 -7.58 -8.15
N SER A 3 26.12 -7.77 -7.03
CA SER A 3 24.69 -7.53 -6.87
C SER A 3 24.50 -6.03 -6.78
N ASP A 4 23.94 -5.41 -7.81
CA ASP A 4 23.54 -4.01 -7.77
C ASP A 4 22.26 -3.91 -6.92
N ALA A 5 22.39 -3.27 -5.76
CA ALA A 5 21.26 -2.97 -4.88
C ALA A 5 20.31 -1.99 -5.59
N PRO A 6 18.98 -2.13 -5.43
CA PRO A 6 18.02 -1.26 -6.08
C PRO A 6 18.18 0.20 -5.61
N THR A 7 18.21 1.11 -6.59
CA THR A 7 18.30 2.56 -6.39
C THR A 7 17.10 3.08 -5.60
N VAL A 8 17.32 3.40 -4.32
CA VAL A 8 16.36 4.08 -3.45
C VAL A 8 16.08 5.48 -4.02
N ARG A 9 14.87 5.71 -4.52
CA ARG A 9 14.41 7.06 -4.93
C ARG A 9 13.73 7.73 -3.75
N THR A 10 14.44 8.61 -3.04
CA THR A 10 13.85 9.48 -2.01
C THR A 10 13.14 10.66 -2.70
N LEU A 11 11.81 10.72 -2.64
CA LEU A 11 11.02 11.88 -3.06
C LEU A 11 10.64 12.71 -1.84
N LYS A 12 11.19 13.93 -1.74
CA LYS A 12 10.88 14.88 -0.67
C LYS A 12 9.60 15.65 -1.02
N ILE A 13 8.49 15.32 -0.37
CA ILE A 13 7.25 16.10 -0.45
C ILE A 13 7.28 17.10 0.70
N ARG A 14 7.63 18.38 0.43
CA ARG A 14 7.62 19.43 1.46
C ARG A 14 6.22 20.02 1.60
N ARG A 15 5.57 19.82 2.74
CA ARG A 15 4.57 20.75 3.29
C ARG A 15 5.25 21.52 4.43
N GLU A 16 5.17 22.85 4.38
CA GLU A 16 5.60 23.70 5.49
C GLU A 16 4.52 23.66 6.58
N SER A 17 4.68 22.77 7.55
CA SER A 17 3.83 22.69 8.75
C SER A 17 4.68 23.06 9.97
N ALA A 18 4.35 24.17 10.62
CA ALA A 18 5.07 24.67 11.79
C ALA A 18 4.95 23.67 12.96
N GLY A 19 6.08 23.09 13.39
CA GLY A 19 6.21 22.37 14.67
C GLY A 19 6.02 20.85 14.67
N MET A 20 5.76 20.21 13.52
CA MET A 20 5.66 18.74 13.45
C MET A 20 7.00 18.10 13.05
N THR A 21 7.39 17.05 13.78
CA THR A 21 8.66 16.34 13.54
C THR A 21 8.46 15.33 12.41
N VAL A 22 8.94 15.68 11.21
CA VAL A 22 8.98 14.75 10.07
C VAL A 22 10.06 13.69 10.30
N LYS A 23 9.67 12.42 10.26
CA LYS A 23 10.56 11.25 10.34
C LYS A 23 10.62 10.54 8.98
N LYS A 24 11.63 9.69 8.81
CA LYS A 24 11.72 8.77 7.66
C LYS A 24 11.21 7.40 8.07
N TYR A 25 10.27 6.88 7.29
CA TYR A 25 9.76 5.53 7.38
C TYR A 25 10.27 4.73 6.19
N ARG A 26 10.67 3.48 6.41
CA ARG A 26 10.97 2.55 5.31
C ARG A 26 9.73 1.69 5.07
N ILE A 27 9.34 1.53 3.81
CA ILE A 27 8.19 0.71 3.41
C ILE A 27 8.67 -0.34 2.43
N THR A 28 8.42 -1.61 2.77
CA THR A 28 8.79 -2.75 1.93
C THR A 28 7.56 -3.53 1.50
N THR A 29 7.48 -3.93 0.23
CA THR A 29 6.43 -4.83 -0.26
C THR A 29 6.96 -5.63 -1.44
N LYS A 30 6.89 -6.96 -1.37
CA LYS A 30 7.43 -7.88 -2.40
C LYS A 30 8.85 -7.46 -2.87
N ASP A 31 8.96 -6.80 -4.02
CA ASP A 31 10.24 -6.40 -4.65
C ASP A 31 10.52 -4.89 -4.54
N LEU A 32 9.66 -4.15 -3.84
CA LEU A 32 9.76 -2.70 -3.64
C LEU A 32 10.24 -2.37 -2.22
N ASP A 33 11.18 -1.44 -2.13
CA ASP A 33 11.75 -0.93 -0.89
C ASP A 33 11.98 0.58 -1.02
N VAL A 34 11.26 1.37 -0.23
CA VAL A 34 11.20 2.82 -0.39
C VAL A 34 11.23 3.55 0.94
N GLU A 35 11.92 4.69 0.98
CA GLU A 35 11.86 5.62 2.12
C GLU A 35 10.82 6.71 1.86
N VAL A 36 10.00 6.99 2.88
CA VAL A 36 8.95 8.00 2.85
C VAL A 36 9.09 8.92 4.06
N GLU A 37 9.09 10.22 3.81
CA GLU A 37 9.06 11.24 4.87
C GLU A 37 7.60 11.44 5.31
N ALA A 38 7.32 11.34 6.62
CA ALA A 38 5.98 11.49 7.18
C ALA A 38 6.02 11.87 8.66
N GLU A 39 4.87 12.31 9.19
CA GLU A 39 4.70 12.71 10.60
C GLU A 39 4.24 11.54 11.49
N SER A 40 3.66 10.51 10.86
CA SER A 40 3.17 9.30 11.51
C SER A 40 3.28 8.09 10.57
N ARG A 41 3.05 6.88 11.09
CA ARG A 41 2.97 5.64 10.28
C ARG A 41 1.81 5.70 9.28
N GLU A 42 0.66 6.23 9.70
CA GLU A 42 -0.51 6.41 8.83
C GLU A 42 -0.19 7.38 7.68
N ASP A 43 0.49 8.49 7.98
CA ASP A 43 0.92 9.43 6.95
C ASP A 43 2.00 8.85 6.04
N ALA A 44 2.86 7.96 6.54
CA ALA A 44 3.84 7.24 5.73
C ALA A 44 3.14 6.34 4.70
N ILE A 45 2.09 5.63 5.12
CA ILE A 45 1.27 4.81 4.21
C ILE A 45 0.57 5.70 3.18
N ARG A 46 -0.07 6.81 3.59
CA ARG A 46 -0.68 7.77 2.66
C ARG A 46 0.33 8.29 1.63
N ASN A 47 1.52 8.69 2.08
CA ASN A 47 2.56 9.20 1.21
C ASN A 47 3.12 8.11 0.28
N PHE A 48 3.23 6.86 0.75
CA PHE A 48 3.55 5.71 -0.10
C PHE A 48 2.54 5.52 -1.22
N PHE A 49 1.24 5.55 -0.92
CA PHE A 49 0.21 5.40 -1.95
C PHE A 49 0.15 6.59 -2.91
N ARG A 50 0.44 7.82 -2.45
CA ARG A 50 0.62 8.98 -3.33
C ARG A 50 1.76 8.75 -4.33
N LEU A 51 2.90 8.23 -3.87
CA LEU A 51 4.01 7.86 -4.75
C LEU A 51 3.63 6.72 -5.71
N LEU A 52 2.96 5.68 -5.19
CA LEU A 52 2.53 4.53 -5.95
C LEU A 52 1.57 4.91 -7.08
N LYS A 53 0.65 5.85 -6.85
CA LYS A 53 -0.25 6.38 -7.88
C LYS A 53 0.51 7.05 -9.03
N VAL A 54 1.55 7.83 -8.71
CA VAL A 54 2.38 8.51 -9.71
C VAL A 54 3.29 7.55 -10.47
N LEU A 55 3.85 6.57 -9.76
CA LEU A 55 4.83 5.60 -10.29
C LEU A 55 4.19 4.26 -10.67
N TRP A 56 2.87 4.21 -10.81
CA TRP A 56 2.12 2.97 -10.97
C TRP A 56 2.66 2.09 -12.10
N HIS A 57 2.94 2.70 -13.26
CA HIS A 57 3.48 1.99 -14.42
C HIS A 57 4.84 1.32 -14.17
N GLU A 58 5.65 1.85 -13.25
CA GLU A 58 6.96 1.30 -12.90
C GLU A 58 6.87 0.30 -11.72
N TRP A 59 5.89 0.48 -10.83
CA TRP A 59 5.84 -0.19 -9.53
C TRP A 59 4.80 -1.31 -9.43
N LYS A 60 3.77 -1.35 -10.29
CA LYS A 60 2.66 -2.31 -10.20
C LYS A 60 3.07 -3.78 -10.10
N ASP A 61 4.18 -4.18 -10.74
CA ASP A 61 4.64 -5.57 -10.74
C ASP A 61 5.57 -5.89 -9.56
N LYS A 62 6.01 -4.85 -8.83
CA LYS A 62 6.91 -4.93 -7.67
C LYS A 62 6.18 -4.95 -6.34
N ILE A 63 4.88 -4.66 -6.32
CA ILE A 63 4.07 -4.65 -5.11
C ILE A 63 3.47 -6.03 -4.81
N GLY A 64 3.40 -6.36 -3.53
CA GLY A 64 2.71 -7.54 -3.02
C GLY A 64 1.29 -7.23 -2.54
N GLN A 65 0.72 -8.15 -1.76
CA GLN A 65 -0.58 -7.94 -1.11
C GLN A 65 -0.45 -7.23 0.24
N ILE A 66 0.73 -7.28 0.85
CA ILE A 66 1.07 -6.62 2.11
C ILE A 66 2.24 -5.66 1.87
N ALA A 67 2.19 -4.50 2.50
CA ALA A 67 3.34 -3.64 2.71
C ALA A 67 3.67 -3.58 4.20
N SER A 68 4.95 -3.53 4.51
CA SER A 68 5.45 -3.44 5.87
C SER A 68 6.03 -2.05 6.11
N VAL A 69 5.51 -1.34 7.10
CA VAL A 69 6.04 -0.06 7.56
C VAL A 69 7.02 -0.30 8.69
N HIS A 70 8.27 0.11 8.49
CA HIS A 70 9.34 -0.04 9.48
C HIS A 70 9.48 1.27 10.26
N ASP A 71 9.32 1.21 11.58
CA ASP A 71 9.44 2.34 12.51
C ASP A 71 10.21 1.91 13.75
N GLU A 72 11.35 2.57 14.02
CA GLU A 72 12.18 2.35 15.23
C GLU A 72 12.51 0.88 15.57
N GLY A 73 12.61 0.01 14.55
CA GLY A 73 12.93 -1.41 14.69
C GLY A 73 11.71 -2.33 14.78
N GLU A 74 10.50 -1.78 14.76
CA GLU A 74 9.24 -2.51 14.68
C GLU A 74 8.69 -2.53 13.24
N GLU A 75 7.98 -3.60 12.92
CA GLU A 75 7.38 -3.83 11.61
C GLU A 75 5.85 -3.86 11.73
N TYR A 76 5.19 -3.01 10.95
CA TYR A 76 3.73 -2.87 10.94
C TYR A 76 3.17 -3.28 9.58
N PRO A 77 2.45 -4.40 9.48
CA PRO A 77 1.88 -4.85 8.21
C PRO A 77 0.64 -4.04 7.85
N PHE A 78 0.51 -3.75 6.56
CA PHE A 78 -0.63 -3.07 5.97
C PHE A 78 -1.10 -3.80 4.71
N ARG A 79 -2.40 -4.08 4.62
CA ARG A 79 -3.02 -4.73 3.46
C ARG A 79 -3.15 -3.74 2.30
N LEU A 80 -2.68 -4.10 1.11
CA LEU A 80 -2.67 -3.18 -0.02
C LEU A 80 -3.94 -3.28 -0.87
N VAL A 81 -4.52 -4.47 -1.03
CA VAL A 81 -5.56 -4.75 -2.02
C VAL A 81 -6.78 -3.82 -1.89
N PRO A 82 -7.41 -3.63 -0.71
CA PRO A 82 -8.58 -2.76 -0.60
C PRO A 82 -8.23 -1.29 -0.88
N SER A 83 -7.09 -0.82 -0.40
CA SER A 83 -6.59 0.53 -0.69
C SER A 83 -6.29 0.76 -2.19
N LEU A 84 -5.71 -0.22 -2.89
CA LEU A 84 -5.49 -0.14 -4.34
C LEU A 84 -6.80 -0.05 -5.12
N TYR A 85 -7.82 -0.80 -4.68
CA TYR A 85 -9.17 -0.75 -5.23
C TYR A 85 -9.82 0.61 -5.01
N ASN A 86 -9.79 1.14 -3.77
CA ASN A 86 -10.30 2.48 -3.43
C ASN A 86 -9.69 3.59 -4.29
N MET A 87 -8.42 3.46 -4.64
CA MET A 87 -7.71 4.44 -5.47
C MET A 87 -7.93 4.26 -6.97
N GLY A 88 -8.67 3.24 -7.39
CA GLY A 88 -8.90 2.90 -8.80
C GLY A 88 -7.65 2.42 -9.53
N LEU A 89 -6.65 1.89 -8.80
CA LEU A 89 -5.43 1.33 -9.39
C LEU A 89 -5.61 -0.12 -9.86
N ILE A 90 -6.58 -0.82 -9.28
CA ILE A 90 -7.04 -2.16 -9.70
C ILE A 90 -8.56 -2.16 -9.77
N ASP A 91 -9.12 -3.01 -10.63
CA ASP A 91 -10.57 -3.23 -10.72
C ASP A 91 -11.06 -4.24 -9.67
N GLU A 92 -12.39 -4.34 -9.52
CA GLU A 92 -13.03 -5.27 -8.58
C GLU A 92 -12.64 -6.72 -8.85
N GLU A 93 -12.56 -7.13 -10.12
CA GLU A 93 -12.20 -8.50 -10.50
C GLU A 93 -10.79 -8.86 -10.03
N THR A 94 -9.81 -7.99 -10.27
CA THR A 94 -8.43 -8.14 -9.82
C THR A 94 -8.35 -8.14 -8.30
N ALA A 95 -9.09 -7.25 -7.63
CA ALA A 95 -9.12 -7.18 -6.18
C ALA A 95 -9.69 -8.46 -5.55
N VAL A 96 -10.81 -8.97 -6.07
CA VAL A 96 -11.45 -10.22 -5.65
C VAL A 96 -10.53 -11.42 -5.88
N ALA A 97 -9.89 -11.53 -7.05
CA ALA A 97 -8.94 -12.60 -7.33
C ALA A 97 -7.76 -12.58 -6.35
N ASN A 98 -7.28 -11.40 -5.98
CA ASN A 98 -6.25 -11.26 -4.96
C ASN A 98 -6.72 -11.70 -3.58
N LEU A 99 -7.94 -11.34 -3.16
CA LEU A 99 -8.51 -11.77 -1.89
C LEU A 99 -8.71 -13.28 -1.82
N LEU A 100 -9.26 -13.90 -2.86
CA LEU A 100 -9.38 -15.37 -2.95
C LEU A 100 -8.02 -16.06 -2.79
N ARG A 101 -6.96 -15.50 -3.38
CA ARG A 101 -5.60 -16.02 -3.21
C ARG A 101 -5.10 -15.87 -1.77
N VAL A 102 -5.43 -14.78 -1.08
CA VAL A 102 -5.09 -14.59 0.35
C VAL A 102 -5.82 -15.61 1.22
N PHE A 103 -7.09 -15.89 0.92
CA PHE A 103 -7.92 -16.82 1.69
C PHE A 103 -7.68 -18.29 1.32
N GLU A 104 -6.83 -18.55 0.33
CA GLU A 104 -6.56 -19.88 -0.21
C GLU A 104 -7.83 -20.58 -0.75
N GLU A 105 -8.77 -19.78 -1.25
CA GLU A 105 -10.06 -20.25 -1.74
C GLU A 105 -10.09 -20.43 -3.26
N GLN A 106 -10.83 -21.44 -3.71
CA GLN A 106 -11.14 -21.63 -5.12
C GLN A 106 -12.24 -20.65 -5.56
N PRO A 107 -12.25 -20.18 -6.82
CA PRO A 107 -13.21 -19.19 -7.32
C PRO A 107 -14.59 -19.81 -7.58
N THR A 108 -15.25 -20.30 -6.53
CA THR A 108 -16.65 -20.72 -6.58
C THR A 108 -17.57 -19.48 -6.56
N PRO A 109 -18.82 -19.58 -7.02
CA PRO A 109 -19.77 -18.46 -6.95
C PRO A 109 -19.96 -17.89 -5.52
N GLU A 110 -19.94 -18.77 -4.51
CA GLU A 110 -20.05 -18.40 -3.10
C GLU A 110 -18.79 -17.66 -2.62
N ALA A 111 -17.60 -18.23 -2.84
CA ALA A 111 -16.32 -17.61 -2.47
C ALA A 111 -16.13 -16.24 -3.13
N ILE A 112 -16.53 -16.10 -4.40
CA ILE A 112 -16.50 -14.81 -5.11
C ILE A 112 -17.43 -13.79 -4.44
N SER A 113 -18.64 -14.21 -4.05
CA SER A 113 -19.59 -13.34 -3.35
C SER A 113 -19.06 -12.87 -2.00
N ASP A 114 -18.44 -13.78 -1.24
CA ASP A 114 -17.86 -13.49 0.07
C ASP A 114 -16.64 -12.58 -0.06
N ALA A 115 -15.76 -12.86 -1.02
CA ALA A 115 -14.61 -12.01 -1.32
C ALA A 115 -15.02 -10.59 -1.75
N LYS A 116 -16.10 -10.45 -2.53
CA LYS A 116 -16.67 -9.13 -2.85
C LYS A 116 -17.15 -8.43 -1.57
N THR A 117 -17.95 -9.09 -0.76
CA THR A 117 -18.45 -8.52 0.50
C THR A 117 -17.30 -8.07 1.39
N MET A 118 -16.26 -8.89 1.52
CA MET A 118 -15.06 -8.58 2.26
C MET A 118 -14.31 -7.38 1.67
N LEU A 119 -14.16 -7.32 0.34
CA LEU A 119 -13.55 -6.16 -0.34
C LEU A 119 -14.29 -4.88 0.04
N TRP A 120 -15.62 -4.86 -0.03
CA TRP A 120 -16.42 -3.69 0.32
C TRP A 120 -16.24 -3.26 1.78
N VAL A 121 -16.25 -4.21 2.72
CA VAL A 121 -16.03 -3.91 4.15
C VAL A 121 -14.62 -3.36 4.39
N LEU A 122 -13.59 -3.99 3.83
CA LEU A 122 -12.21 -3.56 4.01
C LEU A 122 -11.92 -2.24 3.30
N ALA A 123 -12.53 -2.01 2.14
CA ALA A 123 -12.48 -0.76 1.40
C ALA A 123 -13.08 0.39 2.23
N GLU A 124 -14.21 0.16 2.89
CA GLU A 124 -14.82 1.15 3.80
C GLU A 124 -13.87 1.48 4.96
N VAL A 125 -13.23 0.47 5.57
CA VAL A 125 -12.23 0.68 6.63
C VAL A 125 -11.03 1.47 6.13
N ASP A 126 -10.61 1.27 4.88
CA ASP A 126 -9.45 1.95 4.28
C ASP A 126 -9.79 3.35 3.74
N ARG A 127 -11.00 3.88 3.94
CA ARG A 127 -11.42 5.18 3.40
C ARG A 127 -10.57 6.36 3.85
N TRP A 128 -10.02 6.30 5.06
CA TRP A 128 -9.09 7.30 5.60
C TRP A 128 -7.85 7.54 4.72
N MET A 129 -7.56 6.64 3.77
CA MET A 129 -6.50 6.77 2.76
C MET A 129 -6.84 7.75 1.63
N THR A 130 -8.13 7.90 1.35
CA THR A 130 -8.65 8.65 0.20
C THR A 130 -9.52 9.84 0.58
N GLU A 131 -9.96 9.92 1.83
CA GLU A 131 -10.66 11.07 2.37
C GLU A 131 -9.64 12.17 2.70
N ASP A 132 -9.69 13.26 1.93
CA ASP A 132 -9.06 14.52 2.31
C ASP A 132 -9.95 15.13 3.42
N GLU A 133 -9.41 15.31 4.63
CA GLU A 133 -10.04 16.15 5.67
C GLU A 133 -10.30 17.58 5.16
#